data_AF-A0AA43A3B2-F1
#
_entry.id   AF-A0AA43A3B2-F1
#
_cell.length_a   1.000
_cell.length_b   1.000
_cell.length_c   1.000
_cell.angle_alpha   90.00
_cell.angle_beta   90.00
_cell.angle_gamma   90.00
#
_symmetry.space_group_name_H-M   'P 1'
#
loop_
_entity.id
_entity.type
_entity.pdbx_description
1 polymer ?
#
loop_
_entity_poly.entity_id
_entity_poly.type
_entity_poly.pdbx_seq_one_letter_code
_entity_poly.pdbx_strand_id
1 'polypeptide(L)'
;KTGKKVSVPEGFEPLVLLRGFSQLSPGPVLTIASPGESLNIMRSKSFLLDESSYLLEFKCAAELIGQELADCPLQLSDGNKIQALQDYPIYHPSTSKATIASDASPRVLWAGDLDRDGRLDLLLDLTTHYNVSAPTLLLSSMAGKSKLVRPAAIFRTTGC
;
A
#
# COMPACT_ATOMS: atom_id res chain seq x y z
N LYS A 1 -23.08 -25.60 -1.18
CA LYS A 1 -22.44 -24.29 -1.48
C LYS A 1 -23.50 -23.20 -1.43
N THR A 2 -23.54 -22.38 -0.39
CA THR A 2 -24.45 -21.22 -0.31
C THR A 2 -23.72 -20.00 -0.86
N GLY A 3 -23.95 -19.66 -2.12
CA GLY A 3 -23.45 -18.41 -2.69
C GLY A 3 -24.32 -17.25 -2.23
N LYS A 4 -23.81 -16.35 -1.38
CA LYS A 4 -24.47 -15.07 -1.10
C LYS A 4 -24.20 -14.14 -2.27
N LYS A 5 -25.24 -13.70 -2.98
CA LYS A 5 -25.13 -12.66 -4.00
C LYS A 5 -24.75 -11.35 -3.30
N VAL A 6 -23.68 -10.71 -3.75
CA VAL A 6 -23.29 -9.37 -3.32
C VAL A 6 -23.49 -8.47 -4.53
N SER A 7 -24.28 -7.41 -4.37
CA SER A 7 -24.51 -6.40 -5.39
C SER A 7 -24.05 -5.06 -4.84
N VAL A 8 -23.45 -4.27 -5.72
CA VAL A 8 -23.09 -2.90 -5.44
C VAL A 8 -24.28 -2.03 -5.87
N PRO A 9 -24.80 -1.13 -5.02
CA PRO A 9 -25.86 -0.21 -5.42
C PRO A 9 -25.46 0.60 -6.64
N GLU A 10 -26.44 0.93 -7.48
CA GLU A 10 -26.22 1.80 -8.63
C GLU A 10 -25.71 3.18 -8.18
N GLY A 11 -24.70 3.72 -8.86
CA GLY A 11 -24.04 4.97 -8.48
C GLY A 11 -22.97 4.84 -7.39
N PHE A 12 -22.66 3.63 -6.91
CA PHE A 12 -21.53 3.38 -6.02
C PHE A 12 -20.34 2.79 -6.79
N GLU A 13 -19.20 3.46 -6.74
CA GLU A 13 -17.94 2.95 -7.29
C GLU A 13 -17.12 2.30 -6.15
N PRO A 14 -17.13 0.96 -6.04
CA PRO A 14 -16.41 0.29 -4.96
C PRO A 14 -14.90 0.32 -5.25
N LEU A 15 -14.10 0.59 -4.22
CA LEU A 15 -12.64 0.43 -4.34
C LEU A 15 -12.27 -1.04 -4.52
N VAL A 16 -12.83 -1.92 -3.69
CA VAL A 16 -12.60 -3.37 -3.70
C VAL A 16 -13.82 -4.12 -3.17
N LEU A 17 -13.95 -5.39 -3.58
CA LEU A 17 -14.88 -6.35 -3.01
C LEU A 17 -14.09 -7.43 -2.26
N LEU A 18 -14.39 -7.61 -0.98
CA LEU A 18 -13.68 -8.54 -0.10
C LEU A 18 -14.55 -9.76 0.24
N ARG A 19 -13.92 -10.92 0.35
CA ARG A 19 -14.56 -12.17 0.75
C ARG A 19 -13.59 -13.03 1.54
N GLY A 20 -14.11 -13.77 2.53
CA GLY A 20 -13.37 -14.84 3.21
C GLY A 20 -12.60 -14.39 4.44
N PHE A 21 -12.85 -13.19 4.96
CA PHE A 21 -12.23 -12.69 6.18
C PHE A 21 -13.20 -12.80 7.35
N SER A 22 -12.90 -13.65 8.32
CA SER A 22 -13.73 -13.84 9.52
C SER A 22 -13.60 -12.69 10.52
N GLN A 23 -12.49 -11.96 10.48
CA GLN A 23 -12.25 -10.77 11.31
C GLN A 23 -12.99 -9.53 10.81
N LEU A 24 -13.47 -9.52 9.56
CA LEU A 24 -14.20 -8.39 9.00
C LEU A 24 -15.70 -8.52 9.25
N SER A 25 -16.31 -7.44 9.72
CA SER A 25 -17.75 -7.34 9.94
C SER A 25 -18.35 -6.17 9.16
N PRO A 26 -19.50 -6.35 8.47
CA PRO A 26 -20.17 -5.27 7.75
C PRO A 26 -20.45 -4.04 8.64
N GLY A 27 -20.33 -2.85 8.07
CA GLY A 27 -20.62 -1.58 8.74
C GLY A 27 -19.70 -0.45 8.25
N PRO A 28 -19.85 0.77 8.79
CA PRO A 28 -18.95 1.88 8.48
C PRO A 28 -17.53 1.56 8.93
N VAL A 29 -16.55 2.11 8.22
CA VAL A 29 -15.12 1.97 8.51
C VAL A 29 -14.47 3.35 8.48
N LEU A 30 -13.47 3.56 9.33
CA LEU A 30 -12.75 4.82 9.36
C LEU A 30 -11.84 4.90 8.14
N THR A 31 -11.93 6.01 7.39
CA THR A 31 -11.09 6.27 6.22
C THR A 31 -10.34 7.57 6.46
N ILE A 32 -9.02 7.53 6.32
CA ILE A 32 -8.15 8.70 6.51
C ILE A 32 -7.42 9.11 5.22
N ALA A 33 -7.35 8.22 4.23
CA ALA A 33 -6.96 8.55 2.87
C ALA A 33 -7.74 7.71 1.85
N SER A 34 -8.16 8.34 0.76
CA SER A 34 -8.90 7.75 -0.36
C SER A 34 -8.06 7.84 -1.65
N PRO A 35 -8.40 7.11 -2.73
CA PRO A 35 -7.45 6.75 -3.78
C PRO A 35 -6.95 7.96 -4.57
N GLY A 36 -5.70 7.88 -5.03
CA GLY A 36 -5.23 8.70 -6.14
C GLY A 36 -3.81 9.24 -6.02
N GLU A 37 -3.13 9.06 -4.88
CA GLU A 37 -1.76 9.54 -4.74
C GLU A 37 -0.76 8.45 -5.14
N SER A 38 0.01 8.76 -6.19
CA SER A 38 1.18 7.95 -6.55
C SER A 38 2.27 8.15 -5.50
N LEU A 39 2.87 7.05 -5.07
CA LEU A 39 4.00 7.12 -4.16
C LEU A 39 5.21 7.66 -4.91
N ASN A 40 5.88 8.63 -4.30
CA ASN A 40 7.04 9.29 -4.88
C ASN A 40 8.27 8.97 -4.04
N ILE A 41 9.36 8.64 -4.71
CA ILE A 41 10.65 8.26 -4.09
C ILE A 41 11.16 9.32 -3.11
N MET A 42 10.91 10.60 -3.42
CA MET A 42 11.42 11.74 -2.65
C MET A 42 10.40 12.32 -1.67
N ARG A 43 9.16 11.80 -1.65
CA ARG A 43 8.08 12.34 -0.81
C ARG A 43 7.47 11.24 0.03
N SER A 44 7.61 11.38 1.33
CA SER A 44 6.91 10.55 2.28
C SER A 44 5.42 10.90 2.35
N LYS A 45 4.61 9.90 2.69
CA LYS A 45 3.18 10.04 2.94
C LYS A 45 2.91 9.75 4.41
N SER A 46 2.38 10.74 5.12
CA SER A 46 1.96 10.58 6.50
C SER A 46 0.50 10.22 6.60
N PHE A 47 0.15 9.40 7.58
CA PHE A 47 -1.21 9.06 7.97
C PHE A 47 -1.39 9.35 9.45
N LEU A 48 -2.51 9.97 9.80
CA LEU A 48 -2.92 10.16 11.19
C LEU A 48 -4.23 9.39 11.38
N LEU A 49 -4.19 8.37 12.23
CA LEU A 49 -5.34 7.57 12.64
C LEU A 49 -5.53 7.75 14.14
N ASP A 50 -6.57 8.49 14.52
CA ASP A 50 -6.76 8.99 15.88
C ASP A 50 -5.49 9.73 16.37
N GLU A 51 -4.83 9.22 17.41
CA GLU A 51 -3.59 9.77 17.98
C GLU A 51 -2.32 9.10 17.43
N SER A 52 -2.45 8.10 16.55
CA SER A 52 -1.33 7.35 15.99
C SER A 52 -0.87 7.92 14.65
N SER A 53 0.42 8.25 14.56
CA SER A 53 1.05 8.73 13.34
C SER A 53 1.82 7.62 12.64
N TYR A 54 1.64 7.52 11.33
CA TYR A 54 2.34 6.57 10.48
C TYR A 54 3.01 7.29 9.32
N LEU A 55 4.17 6.78 8.90
CA LEU A 55 4.93 7.30 7.78
C LEU A 55 5.21 6.20 6.77
N LEU A 56 4.79 6.42 5.52
CA LEU A 56 5.06 5.57 4.37
C LEU A 56 6.05 6.29 3.45
N GLU A 57 7.22 5.71 3.22
CA GLU A 57 8.28 6.35 2.45
C GLU A 57 9.22 5.34 1.77
N PHE A 58 9.90 5.77 0.72
CA PHE A 58 11.04 5.03 0.18
C PHE A 58 12.29 5.34 1.00
N LYS A 59 13.02 4.31 1.43
CA LYS A 59 14.33 4.45 2.06
C LYS A 59 15.42 3.92 1.14
N CYS A 60 15.95 4.80 0.30
CA CYS A 60 17.12 4.51 -0.53
C CYS A 60 18.43 4.72 0.24
N ALA A 61 19.46 3.94 -0.06
CA ALA A 61 20.82 4.24 0.39
C ALA A 61 21.29 5.59 -0.19
N ALA A 62 22.01 6.38 0.61
CA ALA A 62 22.30 7.79 0.33
C ALA A 62 23.33 8.04 -0.81
N GLU A 63 23.90 7.00 -1.40
CA GLU A 63 25.06 7.09 -2.30
C GLU A 63 24.77 6.69 -3.76
N LEU A 64 23.55 6.91 -4.24
CA LEU A 64 23.19 6.58 -5.63
C LEU A 64 23.54 7.74 -6.58
N ILE A 65 24.85 7.99 -6.74
CA ILE A 65 25.39 8.93 -7.74
C ILE A 65 26.10 8.10 -8.81
N GLY A 66 25.39 7.82 -9.90
CA GLY A 66 25.87 6.97 -11.00
C GLY A 66 24.69 6.24 -11.63
N GLN A 67 24.83 5.73 -12.85
CA GLN A 67 23.80 4.97 -13.58
C GLN A 67 23.52 3.59 -12.94
N GLU A 68 23.32 3.54 -11.63
CA GLU A 68 23.16 2.32 -10.86
C GLU A 68 21.68 2.12 -10.53
N LEU A 69 21.22 0.89 -10.77
CA LEU A 69 19.98 0.38 -10.22
C LEU A 69 20.23 0.00 -8.77
N ALA A 70 19.39 0.49 -7.86
CA ALA A 70 19.42 0.07 -6.47
C ALA A 70 18.02 -0.27 -5.97
N ASP A 71 17.96 -1.29 -5.12
CA ASP A 71 16.72 -1.68 -4.47
C ASP A 71 16.44 -0.73 -3.29
N CYS A 72 15.37 0.05 -3.42
CA CYS A 72 14.88 0.92 -2.36
C CYS A 72 13.62 0.31 -1.73
N PRO A 73 13.66 -0.07 -0.44
CA PRO A 73 12.46 -0.51 0.26
C PRO A 73 11.44 0.62 0.41
N LEU A 74 10.19 0.34 0.05
CA LEU A 74 9.03 1.06 0.55
C LEU A 74 8.78 0.61 1.99
N GLN A 75 8.84 1.54 2.94
CA GLN A 75 8.74 1.27 4.37
C GLN A 75 7.54 1.97 4.99
N LEU A 76 6.89 1.28 5.93
CA LEU A 76 5.90 1.83 6.84
C LEU A 76 6.52 1.92 8.24
N SER A 77 6.32 3.04 8.93
CA SER A 77 6.72 3.21 10.33
C SER A 77 5.64 3.89 11.16
N ASP A 78 5.65 3.66 12.47
CA ASP A 78 4.77 4.32 13.47
C ASP A 78 5.57 5.13 14.53
N GLY A 79 6.85 5.39 14.24
CA GLY A 79 7.81 5.99 15.17
C GLY A 79 8.51 5.00 16.11
N ASN A 80 7.91 3.84 16.40
CA ASN A 80 8.49 2.80 17.26
C ASN A 80 8.94 1.56 16.47
N LYS A 81 8.23 1.25 15.38
CA LYS A 81 8.47 0.11 14.50
C LYS A 81 8.67 0.62 13.08
N ILE A 82 9.54 -0.08 12.36
CA ILE A 82 9.76 0.11 10.93
C ILE A 82 9.57 -1.24 10.26
N GLN A 83 8.81 -1.25 9.17
CA GLN A 83 8.54 -2.43 8.37
C GLN A 83 8.74 -2.10 6.89
N ALA A 84 9.67 -2.79 6.23
CA ALA A 84 9.70 -2.88 4.78
C ALA A 84 8.46 -3.65 4.27
N LEU A 85 7.79 -3.09 3.27
CA LEU A 85 6.61 -3.66 2.63
C LEU A 85 6.94 -4.34 1.31
N GLN A 86 7.76 -3.68 0.48
CA GLN A 86 8.15 -4.12 -0.86
C GLN A 86 9.42 -3.38 -1.28
N ASP A 87 10.33 -4.08 -1.95
CA ASP A 87 11.51 -3.47 -2.55
C ASP A 87 11.21 -3.06 -3.99
N TYR A 88 11.75 -1.91 -4.39
CA TYR A 88 11.62 -1.35 -5.73
C TYR A 88 12.99 -1.03 -6.31
N PRO A 89 13.32 -1.52 -7.51
CA PRO A 89 14.49 -1.05 -8.21
C PRO A 89 14.28 0.41 -8.62
N ILE A 90 15.20 1.28 -8.25
CA ILE A 90 15.18 2.70 -8.60
C ILE A 90 16.36 3.03 -9.49
N TYR A 91 16.08 3.70 -10.60
CA TYR A 91 17.04 4.21 -11.54
C TYR A 91 17.38 5.66 -11.22
N HIS A 92 18.67 5.94 -11.00
CA HIS A 92 19.21 7.27 -10.68
C HIS A 92 20.06 7.81 -11.85
N PRO A 93 19.44 8.45 -12.86
CA PRO A 93 20.19 9.08 -13.93
C PRO A 93 20.97 10.30 -13.41
N SER A 94 22.19 10.51 -13.89
CA SER A 94 23.03 11.66 -13.52
C SER A 94 22.45 13.02 -13.93
N THR A 95 21.48 13.03 -14.85
CA THR A 95 20.94 14.24 -15.48
C THR A 95 19.43 14.44 -15.25
N SER A 96 18.74 13.53 -14.56
CA SER A 96 17.30 13.64 -14.33
C SER A 96 16.87 13.10 -12.97
N LYS A 97 15.58 13.22 -12.65
CA LYS A 97 15.03 12.76 -11.37
C LYS A 97 15.07 11.24 -11.31
N ALA A 98 15.35 10.70 -10.12
CA ALA A 98 15.23 9.28 -9.84
C ALA A 98 13.81 8.78 -10.15
N THR A 99 13.73 7.59 -10.73
CA THR A 99 12.47 6.97 -11.15
C THR A 99 12.47 5.49 -10.77
N ILE A 100 11.29 4.97 -10.46
CA ILE A 100 11.14 3.54 -10.21
C ILE A 100 11.30 2.83 -11.56
N ALA A 101 12.14 1.79 -11.61
CA ALA A 101 12.41 1.08 -12.84
C ALA A 101 11.17 0.33 -13.34
N SER A 102 11.20 -0.04 -14.62
CA SER A 102 10.07 -0.70 -15.31
C SER A 102 8.78 0.12 -15.34
N ASP A 103 8.90 1.45 -15.18
CA ASP A 103 7.81 2.42 -15.08
C ASP A 103 6.72 2.01 -14.07
N ALA A 104 7.12 1.29 -13.01
CA ALA A 104 6.23 0.91 -11.94
C ALA A 104 5.73 2.16 -11.20
N SER A 105 4.44 2.19 -10.88
CA SER A 105 3.78 3.33 -10.24
C SER A 105 2.97 2.86 -9.04
N PRO A 106 3.63 2.52 -7.91
CA PRO A 106 2.93 2.10 -6.72
C PRO A 106 2.10 3.25 -6.12
N ARG A 107 0.93 2.92 -5.57
CA ARG A 107 -0.09 3.90 -5.18
C ARG A 107 -0.72 3.56 -3.84
N VAL A 108 -1.13 4.59 -3.11
CA VAL A 108 -2.09 4.44 -2.02
C VAL A 108 -3.48 4.45 -2.63
N LEU A 109 -4.18 3.32 -2.54
CA LEU A 109 -5.58 3.21 -2.97
C LEU A 109 -6.53 3.54 -1.82
N TRP A 110 -6.16 3.19 -0.59
CA TRP A 110 -6.93 3.53 0.61
C TRP A 110 -6.07 3.35 1.87
N ALA A 111 -6.38 4.14 2.91
CA ALA A 111 -5.84 3.97 4.24
C ALA A 111 -6.91 4.28 5.30
N GLY A 112 -6.94 3.50 6.38
CA GLY A 112 -7.94 3.63 7.44
C GLY A 112 -7.90 2.48 8.42
N ASP A 113 -9.04 2.18 9.04
CA ASP A 113 -9.20 1.04 9.97
C ASP A 113 -10.38 0.20 9.48
N LEU A 114 -10.07 -0.90 8.78
CA LEU A 114 -11.05 -1.71 8.05
C LEU A 114 -11.74 -2.71 8.98
N ASP A 115 -10.99 -3.24 9.96
CA ASP A 115 -11.49 -4.25 10.90
C ASP A 115 -11.86 -3.71 12.28
N ARG A 116 -11.69 -2.39 12.50
CA ARG A 116 -12.08 -1.64 13.68
C ARG A 116 -11.26 -1.99 14.92
N ASP A 117 -9.98 -2.27 14.72
CA ASP A 117 -9.05 -2.57 15.82
C ASP A 117 -8.28 -1.34 16.33
N GLY A 118 -8.52 -0.16 15.75
CA GLY A 118 -7.88 1.11 16.08
C GLY A 118 -6.48 1.29 15.48
N ARG A 119 -6.07 0.44 14.52
CA ARG A 119 -4.75 0.50 13.89
C ARG A 119 -4.86 0.64 12.37
N LEU A 120 -3.77 1.13 11.78
CA LEU A 120 -3.72 1.42 10.36
C LEU A 120 -3.74 0.16 9.49
N ASP A 121 -4.79 0.05 8.70
CA ASP A 121 -4.90 -0.83 7.55
C ASP A 121 -4.64 -0.06 6.24
N LEU A 122 -4.16 -0.78 5.23
CA LEU A 122 -3.78 -0.19 3.95
C LEU A 122 -4.30 -1.02 2.78
N LEU A 123 -4.73 -0.33 1.73
CA LEU A 123 -4.85 -0.89 0.39
C LEU A 123 -3.86 -0.15 -0.50
N LEU A 124 -2.83 -0.87 -0.95
CA LEU A 124 -1.78 -0.33 -1.80
C LEU A 124 -1.81 -1.03 -3.16
N ASP A 125 -1.64 -0.30 -4.25
CA ASP A 125 -1.19 -0.92 -5.49
C ASP A 125 0.33 -1.08 -5.39
N LEU A 126 0.79 -2.31 -5.17
CA LEU A 126 2.22 -2.65 -5.09
C LEU A 126 2.74 -3.18 -6.43
N THR A 127 2.26 -2.58 -7.53
CA THR A 127 2.75 -2.91 -8.88
C THR A 127 4.24 -2.68 -9.00
N THR A 128 4.95 -3.63 -9.59
CA THR A 128 6.39 -3.57 -9.85
C THR A 128 6.72 -3.38 -11.33
N HIS A 129 5.71 -3.19 -12.20
CA HIS A 129 5.92 -3.07 -13.65
C HIS A 129 4.74 -2.34 -14.32
N TYR A 130 5.00 -1.61 -15.41
CA TYR A 130 4.02 -0.71 -16.06
C TYR A 130 2.70 -1.38 -16.50
N ASN A 131 2.75 -2.66 -16.86
CA ASN A 131 1.60 -3.43 -17.31
C ASN A 131 1.05 -4.36 -16.21
N VAL A 132 1.44 -4.18 -14.95
CA VAL A 132 0.93 -4.94 -13.81
C VAL A 132 0.13 -4.01 -12.93
N SER A 133 -0.97 -4.49 -12.35
CA SER A 133 -1.60 -3.89 -11.17
C SER A 133 -1.65 -4.96 -10.08
N ALA A 134 -1.25 -4.59 -8.87
CA ALA A 134 -1.22 -5.48 -7.71
C ALA A 134 -1.84 -4.85 -6.45
N PRO A 135 -3.13 -4.46 -6.46
CA PRO A 135 -3.87 -4.11 -5.27
C PRO A 135 -3.70 -5.17 -4.18
N THR A 136 -3.12 -4.74 -3.07
CA THR A 136 -2.73 -5.55 -1.93
C THR A 136 -3.37 -4.96 -0.70
N LEU A 137 -4.26 -5.73 -0.06
CA LEU A 137 -4.83 -5.39 1.23
C LEU A 137 -3.84 -5.82 2.32
N LEU A 138 -3.41 -4.88 3.15
CA LEU A 138 -2.58 -5.13 4.32
C LEU A 138 -3.39 -4.81 5.58
N LEU A 139 -3.55 -5.80 6.47
CA LEU A 139 -4.28 -5.66 7.73
C LEU A 139 -3.33 -5.64 8.92
N SER A 140 -3.58 -4.73 9.84
CA SER A 140 -2.87 -4.57 11.11
C SER A 140 -3.19 -5.68 12.10
N SER A 141 -4.45 -6.13 12.20
CA SER A 141 -4.87 -7.25 13.05
C SER A 141 -4.19 -8.59 12.72
N MET A 142 -3.71 -8.75 11.49
CA MET A 142 -3.00 -9.93 11.03
C MET A 142 -1.47 -9.81 11.18
N ALA A 143 -0.98 -8.67 11.66
CA ALA A 143 0.44 -8.43 11.82
C ALA A 143 1.05 -9.28 12.95
N GLY A 144 2.27 -9.76 12.74
CA GLY A 144 3.07 -10.36 13.82
C GLY A 144 3.56 -9.30 14.82
N LYS A 145 4.03 -9.72 16.00
CA LYS A 145 4.44 -8.82 17.11
C LYS A 145 5.37 -7.66 16.68
N SER A 146 6.27 -7.91 15.72
CA SER A 146 7.27 -6.94 15.23
C SER A 146 6.92 -6.33 13.87
N LYS A 147 5.67 -6.45 13.42
CA LYS A 147 5.17 -5.87 12.16
C LYS A 147 4.01 -4.93 12.48
N LEU A 148 3.78 -3.99 11.57
CA LEU A 148 2.67 -3.04 11.61
C LEU A 148 1.45 -3.60 10.87
N VAL A 149 1.69 -4.24 9.72
CA VAL A 149 0.65 -4.82 8.88
C VAL A 149 1.11 -6.14 8.27
N ARG A 150 0.17 -6.96 7.79
CA ARG A 150 0.44 -8.17 7.01
C ARG A 150 -0.42 -8.20 5.74
N PRO A 151 0.13 -8.60 4.58
CA PRO A 151 -0.67 -8.85 3.38
C PRO A 151 -1.76 -9.90 3.67
N ALA A 152 -3.00 -9.50 3.49
CA ALA A 152 -4.21 -10.29 3.75
C ALA A 152 -4.86 -10.78 2.45
N ALA A 153 -4.78 -9.98 1.38
CA ALA A 153 -5.19 -10.37 0.03
C ALA A 153 -4.40 -9.59 -1.03
N ILE A 154 -4.29 -10.18 -2.23
CA ILE A 154 -3.71 -9.54 -3.40
C ILE A 154 -4.60 -9.85 -4.60
N PHE A 155 -4.93 -8.84 -5.39
CA PHE A 155 -5.55 -9.00 -6.71
C PHE A 155 -4.56 -8.56 -7.77
N ARG A 156 -4.02 -9.51 -8.55
CA ARG A 156 -3.04 -9.21 -9.62
C ARG A 156 -3.71 -9.25 -10.98
N THR A 157 -3.50 -8.21 -11.76
CA THR A 157 -3.87 -8.16 -13.18
C THR A 157 -2.65 -7.75 -14.01
N THR A 158 -2.64 -8.21 -15.27
CA THR A 158 -1.63 -7.84 -16.26
C THR A 158 -2.32 -7.30 -17.50
N GLY A 159 -1.76 -6.24 -18.08
CA GLY A 159 -2.13 -5.68 -19.37
C GLY A 159 -1.16 -6.14 -20.46
N CYS A 160 -1.63 -6.11 -21.70
CA CYS A 160 -0.84 -6.40 -22.90
C CYS A 160 -0.49 -5.12 -23.64
#